data_AF-A0A7X0CDF7-F1
#
_entry.id   AF-A0A7X0CDF7-F1
#
_cell.length_a   1.000
_cell.length_b   1.000
_cell.length_c   1.000
_cell.angle_alpha   90.00
_cell.angle_beta   90.00
_cell.angle_gamma   90.00
#
_symmetry.space_group_name_H-M   'P 1'
#
loop_
_entity.id
_entity.type
_entity.pdbx_description
1 polymer ?
#
loop_
_entity_poly.entity_id
_entity_poly.type
_entity_poly.pdbx_seq_one_letter_code
_entity_poly.pdbx_strand_id
1 'polypeptide(L)'
;MNPAPKDASALASRVRHELENAGFTVERHPLHADGGLSVRHDPARGVVVSWGPATGIGGDDVARFPTIRNVVRLALRTILADAGYQVTEDGGGEMIVTART
;
A
#
# COMPACT_ATOMS: atom_id res chain seq x y z
N MET A 1 10.55 -15.23 2.45
CA MET A 1 9.54 -16.18 2.98
C MET A 1 8.27 -15.39 3.21
N ASN A 2 7.12 -15.75 2.60
CA ASN A 2 5.87 -15.01 2.83
C ASN A 2 5.43 -15.20 4.29
N PRO A 3 5.00 -14.13 4.97
CA PRO A 3 4.54 -14.23 6.35
C PRO A 3 3.31 -15.15 6.45
N ALA A 4 3.17 -15.86 7.56
CA ALA A 4 2.00 -16.70 7.81
C ALA A 4 0.70 -15.85 7.76
N PRO A 5 -0.48 -16.42 7.48
CA PRO A 5 -1.72 -15.66 7.30
C PRO A 5 -2.07 -14.70 8.46
N LYS A 6 -1.69 -15.07 9.69
CA LYS A 6 -1.86 -14.24 10.90
C LYS A 6 -0.90 -13.05 10.92
N ASP A 7 0.34 -13.27 10.52
CA ASP A 7 1.38 -12.24 10.44
C ASP A 7 1.12 -11.28 9.27
N ALA A 8 0.55 -11.79 8.18
CA ALA A 8 0.11 -11.01 7.04
C ALA A 8 -1.04 -10.04 7.38
N SER A 9 -2.03 -10.49 8.15
CA SER A 9 -3.13 -9.64 8.61
C SER A 9 -2.65 -8.55 9.58
N ALA A 10 -1.74 -8.91 10.50
CA ALA A 10 -1.10 -7.95 11.38
C ALA A 10 -0.27 -6.91 10.60
N LEU A 11 0.48 -7.35 9.59
CA LEU A 11 1.24 -6.47 8.70
C LEU A 11 0.32 -5.53 7.92
N ALA A 12 -0.75 -6.02 7.32
CA ALA A 12 -1.72 -5.19 6.60
C ALA A 12 -2.37 -4.13 7.52
N SER A 13 -2.67 -4.52 8.77
CA SER A 13 -3.20 -3.59 9.76
C SER A 13 -2.18 -2.52 10.15
N ARG A 14 -0.90 -2.89 10.28
CA ARG A 14 0.19 -1.93 10.54
C ARG A 14 0.38 -0.98 9.36
N VAL A 15 0.47 -1.47 8.13
CA VAL A 15 0.61 -0.64 6.93
C VAL A 15 -0.53 0.38 6.84
N ARG A 16 -1.77 -0.04 7.11
CA ARG A 16 -2.92 0.87 7.17
C ARG A 16 -2.73 1.96 8.22
N HIS A 17 -2.33 1.58 9.43
CA HIS A 17 -2.13 2.53 10.52
C HIS A 17 -1.05 3.58 10.20
N GLU A 18 0.08 3.18 9.61
CA GLU A 18 1.16 4.10 9.25
C GLU A 18 0.75 5.10 8.15
N LEU A 19 -0.04 4.64 7.18
CA LEU A 19 -0.60 5.50 6.13
C LEU A 19 -1.62 6.50 6.71
N GLU A 20 -2.51 6.05 7.59
CA GLU A 20 -3.47 6.92 8.29
C GLU A 20 -2.73 7.97 9.15
N ASN A 21 -1.68 7.57 9.90
CA ASN A 21 -0.84 8.49 10.68
C ASN A 21 -0.12 9.53 9.81
N ALA A 22 0.25 9.15 8.58
CA ALA A 22 0.86 10.06 7.60
C ALA A 22 -0.18 10.98 6.91
N GLY A 23 -1.46 10.90 7.28
CA GLY A 23 -2.54 11.74 6.76
C GLY A 23 -3.21 11.21 5.49
N PHE A 24 -2.92 9.96 5.08
CA PHE A 24 -3.58 9.35 3.94
C PHE A 24 -4.89 8.69 4.33
N THR A 25 -5.92 8.87 3.51
CA THR A 25 -7.16 8.09 3.63
C THR A 25 -6.92 6.69 3.07
N VAL A 26 -6.97 5.69 3.95
CA VAL A 26 -6.87 4.28 3.58
C VAL A 26 -8.25 3.63 3.62
N GLU A 27 -8.70 3.13 2.48
CA GLU A 27 -10.02 2.53 2.37
C GLU A 27 -10.02 1.09 2.87
N ARG A 28 -11.04 0.74 3.66
CA ARG A 28 -11.25 -0.63 4.15
C ARG A 28 -11.92 -1.54 3.13
N HIS A 29 -12.52 -0.98 2.08
CA HIS A 29 -13.29 -1.74 1.09
C HIS A 29 -12.78 -1.43 -0.32
N PRO A 30 -12.47 -2.43 -1.16
CA PRO A 30 -11.89 -2.22 -2.51
C PRO A 30 -12.83 -1.56 -3.54
N LEU A 31 -13.97 -0.98 -3.14
CA LEU A 31 -15.06 -0.61 -4.05
C LEU A 31 -15.50 0.87 -3.95
N HIS A 32 -14.82 1.76 -3.22
CA HIS A 32 -15.25 3.15 -3.11
C HIS A 32 -14.36 4.19 -3.84
N ALA A 33 -14.96 4.74 -4.87
CA ALA A 33 -14.96 6.08 -5.45
C ALA A 33 -13.89 7.16 -5.22
N ASP A 34 -13.17 7.28 -4.10
CA ASP A 34 -12.54 8.57 -3.75
C ASP A 34 -11.04 8.66 -4.08
N GLY A 35 -10.50 7.70 -4.84
CA GLY A 35 -9.09 7.70 -5.24
C GLY A 35 -8.12 7.43 -4.08
N GLY A 36 -8.61 6.81 -3.01
CA GLY A 36 -7.84 6.47 -1.83
C GLY A 36 -6.82 5.34 -2.02
N LEU A 37 -6.01 5.12 -0.99
CA LEU A 37 -5.13 3.97 -0.90
C LEU A 37 -5.91 2.73 -0.45
N SER A 38 -5.69 1.62 -1.13
CA SER A 38 -6.20 0.31 -0.77
C SER A 38 -5.05 -0.58 -0.32
N VAL A 39 -5.27 -1.34 0.75
CA VAL A 39 -4.28 -2.28 1.30
C VAL A 39 -4.93 -3.66 1.37
N ARG A 40 -4.39 -4.62 0.62
CA ARG A 40 -4.85 -6.02 0.59
C ARG A 40 -3.70 -6.99 0.85
N HIS A 41 -4.01 -8.13 1.44
CA HIS A 41 -3.06 -9.24 1.51
C HIS A 41 -3.22 -10.14 0.27
N ASP A 42 -2.12 -10.38 -0.43
CA ASP A 42 -1.98 -11.32 -1.53
C ASP A 42 -1.08 -12.49 -1.07
N PRO A 43 -1.59 -13.74 -1.01
CA PRO A 43 -0.81 -14.88 -0.51
C PRO A 43 0.46 -15.19 -1.32
N ALA A 44 0.52 -14.80 -2.59
CA ALA A 44 1.67 -15.01 -3.45
C ALA A 44 2.68 -13.87 -3.35
N ARG A 45 2.20 -12.63 -3.16
CA ARG A 45 3.03 -11.41 -3.26
C ARG A 45 3.38 -10.75 -1.92
N GLY A 46 2.55 -10.93 -0.88
CA GLY A 46 2.67 -10.22 0.40
C GLY A 46 1.55 -9.19 0.59
N VAL A 47 1.84 -8.06 1.24
CA VAL A 47 0.84 -6.99 1.41
C VAL A 47 0.94 -6.03 0.23
N VAL A 48 -0.13 -5.94 -0.55
CA VAL A 48 -0.23 -5.08 -1.74
C VAL A 48 -0.93 -3.79 -1.35
N VAL A 49 -0.27 -2.68 -1.64
CA VAL A 49 -0.80 -1.32 -1.55
C VAL A 49 -1.05 -0.82 -2.97
N SER A 50 -2.31 -0.54 -3.27
CA SER A 50 -2.77 -0.12 -4.60
C SER A 50 -3.63 1.13 -4.50
N TRP A 51 -3.69 1.91 -5.56
CA TRP A 51 -4.56 3.08 -5.64
C TRP A 51 -5.92 2.67 -6.17
N GLY A 52 -7.01 3.11 -5.54
CA GLY A 52 -8.35 2.87 -6.05
C GLY A 52 -8.61 3.69 -7.32
N PRO A 53 -9.42 3.20 -8.27
CA PRO A 53 -9.94 4.05 -9.33
C PRO A 53 -10.84 5.11 -8.69
N ALA A 54 -10.48 6.40 -8.80
CA ALA A 54 -11.39 7.47 -8.43
C ALA A 54 -12.64 7.38 -9.31
N THR A 55 -13.81 7.06 -8.75
CA THR A 55 -15.06 7.16 -9.51
C THR A 55 -15.54 8.60 -9.43
N GLY A 56 -15.27 9.38 -10.47
CA GLY A 56 -15.87 10.70 -10.61
C GLY A 56 -15.11 11.65 -11.53
N ILE A 57 -13.79 11.50 -11.62
CA ILE A 57 -12.94 12.16 -12.61
C ILE A 57 -11.91 11.09 -12.98
N GLY A 58 -11.68 10.89 -14.29
CA GLY A 58 -11.01 9.72 -14.86
C GLY A 58 -9.93 9.12 -13.94
N GLY A 59 -10.00 7.79 -13.73
CA GLY A 59 -9.20 6.97 -12.81
C GLY A 59 -7.69 6.94 -13.08
N ASP A 60 -7.14 8.12 -13.30
CA ASP A 60 -5.83 8.44 -13.79
C ASP A 60 -5.11 9.35 -12.79
N ASP A 61 -5.79 9.97 -11.80
CA ASP A 61 -5.16 11.05 -11.03
C ASP A 61 -4.01 10.58 -10.11
N VAL A 62 -4.16 9.58 -9.23
CA VAL A 62 -3.01 9.21 -8.37
C VAL A 62 -1.94 8.39 -9.09
N ALA A 63 -2.31 7.65 -10.13
CA ALA A 63 -1.37 7.01 -11.05
C ALA A 63 -0.63 8.05 -11.94
N ARG A 64 -1.26 9.18 -12.29
CA ARG A 64 -0.68 10.33 -13.03
C ARG A 64 0.25 11.19 -12.19
N PHE A 65 0.18 11.13 -10.87
CA PHE A 65 1.03 11.94 -9.99
C PHE A 65 2.18 11.09 -9.42
N PRO A 66 3.25 10.82 -10.21
CA PRO A 66 4.39 10.02 -9.75
C PRO A 66 5.04 10.59 -8.49
N THR A 67 4.92 11.90 -8.26
CA THR A 67 5.38 12.55 -7.04
C THR A 67 4.68 12.04 -5.79
N ILE A 68 3.35 11.90 -5.80
CA ILE A 68 2.58 11.39 -4.65
C ILE A 68 2.96 9.94 -4.40
N ARG A 69 3.05 9.13 -5.46
CA ARG A 69 3.49 7.74 -5.39
C ARG A 69 4.89 7.62 -4.78
N ASN A 70 5.83 8.47 -5.20
CA ASN A 70 7.19 8.48 -4.67
C ASN A 70 7.24 8.88 -3.19
N VAL A 71 6.41 9.84 -2.76
CA VAL A 71 6.32 10.25 -1.35
C VAL A 71 5.77 9.12 -0.49
N VAL A 72 4.68 8.47 -0.91
CA VAL A 72 4.12 7.31 -0.18
C VAL A 72 5.13 6.17 -0.12
N ARG A 73 5.80 5.89 -1.23
CA ARG A 73 6.86 4.87 -1.28
C ARG A 73 7.98 5.19 -0.30
N LEU A 74 8.43 6.45 -0.26
CA LEU A 74 9.49 6.88 0.64
C LEU A 74 9.06 6.76 2.11
N ALA A 75 7.85 7.21 2.44
CA ALA A 75 7.28 7.10 3.78
C ALA A 75 7.20 5.63 4.24
N LEU A 76 6.59 4.77 3.43
CA LEU A 76 6.47 3.34 3.72
C LEU A 76 7.84 2.67 3.86
N ARG A 77 8.79 2.97 2.97
CA ARG A 77 10.16 2.43 3.09
C ARG A 77 10.83 2.88 4.37
N THR A 78 10.64 4.12 4.79
CA THR A 78 11.28 4.67 5.98
C THR A 78 10.72 4.01 7.24
N ILE A 79 9.39 3.95 7.35
CA ILE A 79 8.69 3.42 8.52
C ILE A 79 8.87 1.91 8.65
N LEU A 80 8.75 1.18 7.54
CA LEU A 80 8.73 -0.29 7.56
C LEU A 80 10.13 -0.92 7.52
N ALA A 81 11.16 -0.17 7.11
CA ALA A 81 12.53 -0.69 7.08
C ALA A 81 13.06 -1.06 8.49
N ASP A 82 12.74 -0.24 9.50
CA ASP A 82 13.14 -0.50 10.89
C ASP A 82 12.42 -1.74 11.47
N ALA A 83 11.21 -1.99 10.99
CA ALA A 83 10.41 -3.17 11.35
C ALA A 83 10.82 -4.45 10.58
N GLY A 84 11.88 -4.43 9.78
CA GLY A 84 12.36 -5.61 9.04
C GLY A 84 11.54 -5.94 7.80
N TYR A 85 10.84 -4.98 7.22
CA TYR A 85 10.11 -5.15 5.95
C TYR A 85 10.75 -4.36 4.81
N GLN A 86 10.48 -4.79 3.59
CA GLN A 86 10.89 -4.12 2.36
C GLN A 86 9.67 -3.79 1.50
N VAL A 87 9.75 -2.68 0.77
CA VAL A 87 8.71 -2.20 -0.14
C VAL A 87 9.27 -2.18 -1.56
N THR A 88 8.71 -3.01 -2.43
CA THR A 88 9.00 -3.04 -3.87
C THR A 88 7.82 -2.47 -4.65
N GLU A 89 8.06 -2.09 -5.90
CA GLU A 89 7.02 -1.60 -6.80
C GLU A 89 6.95 -2.55 -7.99
N ASP A 90 5.75 -2.89 -8.45
CA ASP A 90 5.57 -3.67 -9.67
C ASP A 90 5.47 -2.78 -10.91
N GLY A 91 5.42 -3.41 -12.09
CA GLY A 91 5.28 -2.69 -13.37
C GLY A 91 3.94 -1.97 -13.55
N GLY A 92 2.96 -2.23 -12.70
CA GLY A 92 1.64 -1.58 -12.68
C GLY A 92 1.52 -0.41 -11.70
N GLY A 93 2.58 -0.12 -10.93
CA GLY A 93 2.57 0.93 -9.90
C GLY A 93 1.96 0.51 -8.57
N GLU A 94 1.70 -0.78 -8.36
CA GLU A 94 1.35 -1.32 -7.04
C GLU A 94 2.63 -1.42 -6.19
N MET A 95 2.51 -1.12 -4.90
CA MET A 95 3.59 -1.35 -3.95
C MET A 95 3.37 -2.67 -3.22
N ILE A 96 4.41 -3.46 -3.10
CA ILE A 96 4.38 -4.77 -2.45
C ILE A 96 5.28 -4.71 -1.22
N VAL A 97 4.69 -4.97 -0.05
CA VAL A 97 5.39 -5.05 1.23
C VAL A 97 5.62 -6.52 1.58
N THR A 98 6.89 -6.88 1.81
CA THR A 98 7.31 -8.23 2.21
C THR A 98 8.33 -8.17 3.35
N ALA A 99 8.55 -9.29 4.03
CA ALA A 99 9.64 -9.39 5.00
C ALA A 99 11.00 -9.21 4.31
N ARG A 100 11.91 -8.48 4.95
CA ARG A 100 13.31 -8.38 4.53
C ARG A 100 13.98 -9.69 4.92
N THR A 101 14.28 -10.51 3.92
CA THR A 101 15.14 -11.72 4.06
C THR A 101 16.57 -11.33 4.30
#